data_AF-A0A1R3RT04-F1
#
_entry.id   AF-A0A1R3RT04-F1
#
_cell.length_a   1.000
_cell.length_b   1.000
_cell.length_c   1.000
_cell.angle_alpha   90.00
_cell.angle_beta   90.00
_cell.angle_gamma   90.00
#
_symmetry.space_group_name_H-M   'P 1'
#
loop_
_entity.id
_entity.type
_entity.pdbx_description
1 polymer ?
#
loop_
_entity_poly.entity_id
_entity_poly.type
_entity_poly.pdbx_seq_one_letter_code
_entity_poly.pdbx_strand_id
1 'polypeptide(L)'
;MATNAPLSPADFRTYNHMAEKMQAFHDHFRMQWNVLSTAANTSKRPKGMSLRSYLNLCLEFCHGLDIHHRIEETRVFPSLATRMPAFRKKNSLINQHKAIHKGLDNLESYAQNCLQGATDFQWCEVKDILDQFGPTLWEHLDEEVQELGAEKLRQYWSKEEILRMQM
;
A
#
# COMPACT_ATOMS: atom_id res chain seq x y z
N MET A 1 24.20 17.63 -15.17
CA MET A 1 24.80 16.90 -14.02
C MET A 1 24.03 17.34 -12.79
N ALA A 2 23.25 16.45 -12.17
CA ALA A 2 22.57 16.77 -10.93
C ALA A 2 23.65 17.07 -9.87
N THR A 3 23.57 18.25 -9.25
CA THR A 3 24.54 18.67 -8.25
C THR A 3 24.30 17.87 -6.96
N ASN A 4 25.35 17.24 -6.43
CA ASN A 4 25.36 16.56 -5.12
C ASN A 4 25.17 17.52 -3.92
N ALA A 5 24.78 18.77 -4.17
CA ALA A 5 24.49 19.72 -3.11
C ALA A 5 23.21 19.27 -2.36
N PRO A 6 23.18 19.34 -1.03
CA PRO A 6 21.97 19.13 -0.25
C PRO A 6 20.85 20.07 -0.72
N LEU A 7 19.63 19.57 -0.81
CA LEU A 7 18.46 20.42 -1.09
C LEU A 7 18.26 21.42 0.05
N SER A 8 17.79 22.63 -0.30
CA SER A 8 17.26 23.53 0.73
C SER A 8 16.04 22.88 1.40
N PRO A 9 15.71 23.24 2.65
CA PRO A 9 14.51 22.69 3.31
C PRO A 9 13.21 22.91 2.52
N ALA A 10 13.11 24.01 1.78
CA ALA A 10 11.94 24.31 0.95
C ALA A 10 11.87 23.43 -0.30
N ASP A 11 13.01 23.20 -0.95
CA ASP A 11 13.08 22.31 -2.12
C ASP A 11 12.86 20.86 -1.71
N PHE A 12 13.46 20.43 -0.60
CA PHE A 12 13.24 19.09 -0.04
C PHE A 12 11.75 18.83 0.14
N ARG A 13 11.01 19.72 0.81
CA ARG A 13 9.55 19.58 0.98
C ARG A 13 8.81 19.52 -0.35
N THR A 14 9.23 20.31 -1.34
CA THR A 14 8.59 20.31 -2.66
C THR A 14 8.74 18.95 -3.34
N TYR A 15 9.94 18.39 -3.33
CA TYR A 15 10.19 17.06 -3.91
C TYR A 15 9.56 15.94 -3.06
N ASN A 16 9.56 16.07 -1.73
CA ASN A 16 9.14 15.00 -0.82
C ASN A 16 7.61 14.89 -0.66
N HIS A 17 6.85 15.87 -1.15
CA HIS A 17 5.40 15.94 -0.96
C HIS A 17 4.67 14.66 -1.41
N MET A 18 5.16 14.02 -2.48
CA MET A 18 4.60 12.77 -3.00
C MET A 18 4.78 11.62 -2.02
N ALA A 19 5.99 11.45 -1.50
CA ALA A 19 6.30 10.46 -0.48
C ALA A 19 5.50 10.69 0.81
N GLU A 20 5.31 11.93 1.24
CA GLU A 20 4.52 12.25 2.44
C GLU A 20 3.04 11.88 2.28
N LYS A 21 2.44 12.20 1.11
CA LYS A 21 1.06 11.81 0.79
C LYS A 21 0.93 10.28 0.72
N MET A 22 1.90 9.61 0.09
CA MET A 22 1.91 8.16 -0.02
C MET A 22 2.02 7.49 1.35
N GLN A 23 2.97 7.95 2.18
CA GLN A 23 3.16 7.48 3.55
C GLN A 23 1.87 7.59 4.37
N ALA A 24 1.11 8.69 4.22
CA ALA A 24 -0.16 8.86 4.95
C ALA A 24 -1.22 7.79 4.59
N PHE A 25 -1.34 7.43 3.30
CA PHE A 25 -2.20 6.31 2.88
C PHE A 25 -1.65 4.98 3.41
N HIS A 26 -0.34 4.75 3.28
CA HIS A 26 0.30 3.52 3.72
C HIS A 26 0.18 3.30 5.24
N ASP A 27 0.27 4.37 6.04
CA ASP A 27 0.09 4.30 7.48
C ASP A 27 -1.34 3.94 7.88
N HIS A 28 -2.33 4.36 7.11
CA HIS A 28 -3.71 3.89 7.29
C HIS A 28 -3.82 2.39 7.07
N PHE A 29 -3.23 1.86 5.99
CA PHE A 29 -3.21 0.43 5.71
C PHE A 29 -2.43 -0.37 6.76
N ARG A 30 -1.27 0.13 7.22
CA ARG A 30 -0.52 -0.48 8.33
C ARG A 30 -1.33 -0.53 9.61
N MET A 31 -2.11 0.52 9.92
CA MET A 31 -3.00 0.53 11.09
C MET A 31 -4.06 -0.58 11.00
N GLN A 32 -4.75 -0.68 9.87
CA GLN A 32 -5.76 -1.73 9.65
C GLN A 32 -5.10 -3.12 9.71
N TRP A 33 -3.98 -3.31 9.01
CA TRP A 33 -3.19 -4.53 9.03
C TRP A 33 -2.83 -4.98 10.44
N ASN A 34 -2.36 -4.05 11.28
CA ASN A 34 -1.96 -4.37 12.66
C ASN A 34 -3.13 -4.88 13.49
N VAL A 35 -4.34 -4.34 13.30
CA VAL A 35 -5.56 -4.86 13.95
C VAL A 35 -5.88 -6.26 13.44
N LEU A 36 -5.88 -6.46 12.11
CA LEU A 36 -6.21 -7.72 11.48
C LEU A 36 -5.24 -8.84 11.89
N SER A 37 -3.94 -8.60 11.71
CA SER A 37 -2.87 -9.55 12.01
C SER A 37 -2.71 -9.84 13.49
N THR A 38 -2.84 -8.84 14.37
CA THR A 38 -2.78 -9.09 15.83
C THR A 38 -3.93 -9.99 16.27
N ALA A 39 -5.15 -9.74 15.77
CA ALA A 39 -6.29 -10.57 16.13
C ALA A 39 -6.14 -12.00 15.60
N ALA A 40 -5.65 -12.17 14.36
CA ALA A 40 -5.40 -13.48 13.77
C ALA A 40 -4.32 -14.27 14.54
N ASN A 41 -3.20 -13.61 14.89
CA ASN A 41 -2.09 -14.23 15.62
C ASN A 41 -2.43 -14.57 17.08
N THR A 42 -3.30 -13.80 17.72
CA THR A 42 -3.70 -14.03 19.12
C THR A 42 -5.03 -14.76 19.26
N SER A 43 -5.71 -15.06 18.14
CA SER A 43 -7.07 -15.59 18.10
C SER A 43 -8.06 -14.76 18.94
N LYS A 44 -7.83 -13.44 19.01
CA LYS A 44 -8.56 -12.54 19.90
C LYS A 44 -8.79 -11.18 19.25
N ARG A 45 -10.07 -10.81 19.07
CA ARG A 45 -10.46 -9.47 18.60
C ARG A 45 -10.15 -8.39 19.64
N PRO A 46 -9.94 -7.13 19.21
CA PRO A 46 -9.96 -5.97 20.10
C PRO A 46 -11.21 -5.94 20.99
N LYS A 47 -11.07 -5.42 22.21
CA LYS A 47 -12.19 -5.30 23.15
C LYS A 47 -13.32 -4.48 22.53
N GLY A 48 -14.55 -5.01 22.57
CA GLY A 48 -15.73 -4.36 21.99
C GLY A 48 -15.93 -4.58 20.50
N MET A 49 -15.00 -5.24 19.80
CA MET A 49 -15.14 -5.56 18.38
C MET A 49 -15.89 -6.88 18.18
N SER A 50 -17.05 -6.82 17.52
CA SER A 50 -17.81 -8.00 17.10
C SER A 50 -17.09 -8.77 15.98
N LEU A 51 -17.43 -10.04 15.77
CA LEU A 51 -16.91 -10.79 14.63
C LEU A 51 -17.30 -10.13 13.29
N ARG A 52 -18.55 -9.67 13.18
CA ARG A 52 -19.04 -8.95 11.98
C ARG A 52 -18.21 -7.69 11.71
N SER A 53 -17.90 -6.91 12.73
CA SER A 53 -17.05 -5.71 12.61
C SER A 53 -15.63 -6.06 12.17
N TYR A 54 -15.07 -7.17 12.67
CA TYR A 54 -13.75 -7.64 12.25
C TYR A 54 -13.74 -8.06 10.76
N LEU A 55 -14.75 -8.82 10.33
CA LEU A 55 -14.89 -9.23 8.93
C LEU A 55 -15.10 -8.04 8.00
N ASN A 56 -15.91 -7.06 8.40
CA ASN A 56 -16.07 -5.81 7.65
C ASN A 56 -14.75 -5.04 7.54
N LEU A 57 -13.92 -5.01 8.59
CA LEU A 57 -12.59 -4.39 8.52
C LEU A 57 -11.67 -5.10 7.51
N CYS A 58 -11.76 -6.43 7.37
CA CYS A 58 -11.06 -7.15 6.30
C CYS A 58 -11.49 -6.65 4.92
N LEU A 59 -12.80 -6.50 4.70
CA LEU A 59 -13.35 -6.01 3.42
C LEU A 59 -12.98 -4.56 3.14
N GLU A 60 -13.04 -3.69 4.14
CA GLU A 60 -12.63 -2.29 4.04
C GLU A 60 -11.15 -2.16 3.68
N PHE A 61 -10.30 -2.98 4.30
CA PHE A 61 -8.87 -3.06 3.97
C PHE A 61 -8.64 -3.52 2.52
N CYS A 62 -9.31 -4.60 2.07
CA CYS A 62 -9.18 -5.11 0.72
C CYS A 62 -9.64 -4.06 -0.32
N HIS A 63 -10.81 -3.48 -0.12
CA HIS A 63 -11.36 -2.47 -1.02
C HIS A 63 -10.52 -1.18 -1.05
N GLY A 64 -10.02 -0.75 0.11
CA GLY A 64 -9.17 0.44 0.22
C GLY A 64 -7.86 0.28 -0.55
N LEU A 65 -7.17 -0.85 -0.37
CA LEU A 65 -5.94 -1.15 -1.11
C LEU A 65 -6.20 -1.33 -2.62
N ASP A 66 -7.31 -1.96 -3.01
CA ASP A 66 -7.65 -2.12 -4.42
C ASP A 66 -7.82 -0.77 -5.14
N ILE A 67 -8.60 0.14 -4.55
CA ILE A 67 -8.77 1.48 -5.10
C ILE A 67 -7.44 2.23 -5.18
N HIS A 68 -6.65 2.14 -4.12
CA HIS A 68 -5.35 2.80 -4.02
C HIS A 68 -4.39 2.37 -5.13
N HIS A 69 -4.13 1.06 -5.26
CA HIS A 69 -3.28 0.52 -6.31
C HIS A 69 -3.83 0.80 -7.72
N ARG A 70 -5.16 0.77 -7.87
CA ARG A 70 -5.79 1.10 -9.15
C ARG A 70 -5.54 2.56 -9.55
N ILE A 71 -5.58 3.50 -8.61
CA ILE A 71 -5.26 4.90 -8.89
C ILE A 71 -3.79 5.03 -9.29
N GLU A 72 -2.88 4.36 -8.59
CA GLU A 72 -1.45 4.36 -8.91
C GLU A 72 -1.20 3.85 -10.32
N GLU A 73 -1.66 2.64 -10.64
CA GLU A 73 -1.40 2.01 -11.93
C GLU A 73 -2.04 2.74 -13.10
N THR A 74 -3.18 3.41 -12.88
CA THR A 74 -3.92 4.11 -13.95
C THR A 74 -3.54 5.57 -14.10
N ARG A 75 -3.03 6.22 -13.05
CA ARG A 75 -2.77 7.68 -13.05
C ARG A 75 -1.34 8.05 -12.68
N VAL A 76 -0.79 7.49 -11.60
CA VAL A 76 0.49 7.93 -11.01
C VAL A 76 1.68 7.26 -11.71
N PHE A 77 1.73 5.93 -11.72
CA PHE A 77 2.84 5.15 -12.26
C PHE A 77 3.08 5.42 -13.74
N PRO A 78 2.06 5.59 -14.61
CA PRO A 78 2.30 5.93 -16.01
C PRO A 78 3.09 7.23 -16.19
N SER A 79 2.82 8.25 -15.35
CA SER A 79 3.56 9.52 -15.39
C SER A 79 5.02 9.32 -14.95
N LEU A 80 5.23 8.67 -13.81
CA LEU A 80 6.57 8.44 -13.25
C LEU A 80 7.44 7.54 -14.13
N ALA A 81 6.84 6.50 -14.73
CA ALA A 81 7.51 5.52 -15.58
C ALA A 81 8.19 6.14 -16.82
N THR A 82 7.76 7.34 -17.24
CA THR A 82 8.37 8.07 -18.36
C THR A 82 9.86 8.32 -18.14
N ARG A 83 10.27 8.56 -16.88
CA ARG A 83 11.66 8.87 -16.53
C ARG A 83 12.25 7.96 -15.46
N MET A 84 11.43 7.44 -14.55
CA MET A 84 11.87 6.64 -13.41
C MET A 84 11.74 5.15 -13.72
N PRO A 85 12.87 4.42 -13.86
CA PRO A 85 12.82 3.01 -14.22
C PRO A 85 12.00 2.16 -13.26
N ALA A 86 12.01 2.44 -11.94
CA ALA A 86 11.29 1.68 -10.92
C ALA A 86 9.77 1.54 -11.20
N PHE A 87 9.16 2.52 -11.87
CA PHE A 87 7.72 2.55 -12.14
C PHE A 87 7.33 1.97 -13.51
N ARG A 88 8.28 1.56 -14.34
CA ARG A 88 7.96 0.99 -15.67
C ARG A 88 7.27 -0.36 -15.54
N LYS A 89 6.52 -0.73 -16.58
CA LYS A 89 5.87 -2.05 -16.67
C LYS A 89 6.91 -3.16 -16.52
N LYS A 90 6.60 -4.16 -15.67
CA LYS A 90 7.43 -5.34 -15.30
C LYS A 90 8.46 -5.16 -14.18
N ASN A 91 8.53 -4.01 -13.52
CA ASN A 91 9.39 -3.85 -12.33
C ASN A 91 8.77 -4.42 -11.05
N SER A 92 9.55 -4.39 -9.97
CA SER A 92 9.21 -4.91 -8.64
C SER A 92 7.88 -4.38 -8.14
N LEU A 93 7.65 -3.06 -8.11
CA LEU A 93 6.43 -2.44 -7.57
C LEU A 93 5.14 -2.99 -8.20
N ILE A 94 5.06 -3.04 -9.53
CA ILE A 94 3.88 -3.58 -10.23
C ILE A 94 3.73 -5.09 -10.02
N ASN A 95 4.83 -5.83 -9.87
CA ASN A 95 4.76 -7.25 -9.57
C ASN A 95 4.35 -7.51 -8.11
N GLN A 96 4.74 -6.63 -7.17
CA GLN A 96 4.28 -6.66 -5.78
C GLN A 96 2.78 -6.42 -5.72
N HIS A 97 2.23 -5.43 -6.44
CA HIS A 97 0.77 -5.22 -6.52
C HIS A 97 0.04 -6.52 -6.89
N LYS A 98 0.47 -7.21 -7.95
CA LYS A 98 -0.16 -8.48 -8.37
C LYS A 98 -0.13 -9.56 -7.28
N ALA A 99 0.99 -9.68 -6.56
CA ALA A 99 1.10 -10.63 -5.47
C ALA A 99 0.20 -10.24 -4.29
N ILE A 100 0.11 -8.94 -3.96
CA ILE A 100 -0.78 -8.41 -2.93
C ILE A 100 -2.24 -8.66 -3.29
N HIS A 101 -2.67 -8.32 -4.51
CA HIS A 101 -4.05 -8.52 -4.98
C HIS A 101 -4.50 -9.98 -4.89
N LYS A 102 -3.62 -10.94 -5.19
CA LYS A 102 -3.94 -12.36 -4.98
C LYS A 102 -4.26 -12.68 -3.51
N GLY A 103 -3.54 -12.06 -2.58
CA GLY A 103 -3.82 -12.19 -1.14
C GLY A 103 -5.11 -11.48 -0.72
N LEU A 104 -5.38 -10.30 -1.30
CA LEU A 104 -6.62 -9.55 -1.06
C LEU A 104 -7.85 -10.34 -1.55
N ASP A 105 -7.80 -10.94 -2.74
CA ASP A 105 -8.88 -11.77 -3.29
C ASP A 105 -9.24 -12.93 -2.34
N ASN A 106 -8.22 -13.57 -1.76
CA ASN A 106 -8.40 -14.66 -0.78
C ASN A 106 -9.05 -14.14 0.51
N LEU A 107 -8.57 -13.01 1.04
CA LEU A 107 -9.09 -12.43 2.28
C LEU A 107 -10.52 -11.92 2.12
N GLU A 108 -10.81 -11.24 1.01
CA GLU A 108 -12.12 -10.74 0.67
C GLU A 108 -13.14 -11.89 0.54
N SER A 109 -12.81 -12.90 -0.26
CA SER A 109 -13.65 -14.08 -0.45
C SER A 109 -13.95 -14.79 0.88
N TYR A 110 -12.93 -15.02 1.70
CA TYR A 110 -13.09 -15.65 3.00
C TYR A 110 -14.00 -14.83 3.94
N ALA A 111 -13.77 -13.51 4.01
CA ALA A 111 -14.56 -12.64 4.86
C ALA A 111 -16.03 -12.54 4.40
N GLN A 112 -16.27 -12.45 3.09
CA GLN A 112 -17.61 -12.46 2.52
C GLN A 112 -18.35 -13.77 2.81
N ASN A 113 -17.69 -14.92 2.63
CA ASN A 113 -18.29 -16.22 2.90
C ASN A 113 -18.64 -16.41 4.39
N CYS A 114 -17.78 -15.93 5.30
CA CYS A 114 -18.07 -15.93 6.74
C CYS A 114 -19.28 -15.05 7.06
N LEU A 115 -19.39 -13.86 6.46
CA LEU A 115 -20.52 -12.94 6.68
C LEU A 115 -21.85 -13.50 6.15
N GLN A 116 -21.80 -14.30 5.09
CA GLN A 116 -22.96 -14.94 4.48
C GLN A 116 -23.35 -16.26 5.17
N GLY A 117 -22.52 -16.77 6.10
CA GLY A 117 -22.72 -18.07 6.75
C GLY A 117 -22.41 -19.27 5.86
N ALA A 118 -21.70 -19.06 4.74
CA ALA A 118 -21.25 -20.14 3.86
C ALA A 118 -20.01 -20.88 4.40
N THR A 119 -19.24 -20.22 5.27
CA THR A 119 -18.03 -20.74 5.92
C THR A 119 -18.03 -20.38 7.40
N ASP A 120 -17.66 -21.32 8.26
CA ASP A 120 -17.43 -21.05 9.68
C ASP A 120 -16.10 -20.33 9.89
N PHE A 121 -16.12 -19.26 10.68
CA PHE A 121 -14.92 -18.47 10.92
C PHE A 121 -13.89 -19.22 11.77
N GLN A 122 -12.68 -19.32 11.23
CA GLN A 122 -11.45 -19.80 11.88
C GLN A 122 -10.35 -18.73 11.85
N TRP A 123 -9.63 -18.60 12.97
CA TRP A 123 -8.52 -17.66 13.09
C TRP A 123 -7.29 -18.07 12.28
N CYS A 124 -7.00 -19.36 12.21
CA CYS A 124 -5.87 -19.89 11.44
C CYS A 124 -6.00 -19.56 9.96
N GLU A 125 -7.20 -19.66 9.38
CA GLU A 125 -7.45 -19.31 7.98
C GLU A 125 -7.11 -17.84 7.69
N VAL A 126 -7.55 -16.90 8.54
CA VAL A 126 -7.22 -15.48 8.36
C VAL A 126 -5.71 -15.26 8.49
N LYS A 127 -5.08 -15.90 9.46
CA LYS A 127 -3.63 -15.80 9.66
C LYS A 127 -2.88 -16.32 8.43
N ASP A 128 -3.24 -17.50 7.94
CA ASP A 128 -2.59 -18.14 6.81
C ASP A 128 -2.78 -17.33 5.53
N ILE A 129 -3.93 -16.68 5.34
CA ILE A 129 -4.15 -15.73 4.24
C ILE A 129 -3.26 -14.50 4.39
N LEU A 130 -3.21 -13.87 5.57
CA LEU A 130 -2.37 -12.68 5.79
C LEU A 130 -0.88 -13.00 5.61
N ASP A 131 -0.41 -14.15 6.07
CA ASP A 131 0.99 -14.56 5.95
C ASP A 131 1.43 -14.78 4.49
N GLN A 132 0.51 -15.09 3.57
CA GLN A 132 0.81 -15.29 2.15
C GLN A 132 1.29 -14.02 1.44
N PHE A 133 0.83 -12.85 1.86
CA PHE A 133 1.13 -11.58 1.18
C PHE A 133 1.66 -10.48 2.10
N GLY A 134 1.62 -10.67 3.42
CA GLY A 134 2.09 -9.69 4.39
C GLY A 134 3.52 -9.21 4.18
N PRO A 135 4.51 -10.10 4.01
CA PRO A 135 5.89 -9.68 3.74
C PRO A 135 5.99 -8.77 2.49
N THR A 136 5.32 -9.14 1.41
CA THR A 136 5.30 -8.37 0.16
C THR A 136 4.58 -7.03 0.32
N LEU A 137 3.48 -6.99 1.07
CA LEU A 137 2.77 -5.74 1.37
C LEU A 137 3.69 -4.78 2.14
N TRP A 138 4.33 -5.23 3.22
CA TRP A 138 5.18 -4.36 4.04
C TRP A 138 6.38 -3.83 3.25
N GLU A 139 7.04 -4.69 2.48
CA GLU A 139 8.12 -4.29 1.58
C GLU A 139 7.64 -3.24 0.57
N HIS A 140 6.51 -3.49 -0.09
CA HIS A 140 5.92 -2.57 -1.06
C HIS A 140 5.63 -1.17 -0.45
N LEU A 141 4.99 -1.15 0.72
CA LEU A 141 4.62 0.10 1.40
C LEU A 141 5.85 0.94 1.81
N ASP A 142 7.03 0.33 1.97
CA ASP A 142 8.29 1.02 2.28
C ASP A 142 9.03 1.43 0.99
N GLU A 143 9.19 0.50 0.04
CA GLU A 143 9.93 0.72 -1.20
C GLU A 143 9.33 1.84 -2.04
N GLU A 144 8.00 1.89 -2.15
CA GLU A 144 7.34 2.91 -2.95
C GLU A 144 7.56 4.31 -2.37
N VAL A 145 7.43 4.48 -1.06
CA VAL A 145 7.70 5.77 -0.39
C VAL A 145 9.15 6.18 -0.62
N GLN A 146 10.09 5.23 -0.57
CA GLN A 146 11.49 5.49 -0.85
C GLN A 146 11.72 5.95 -2.31
N GLU A 147 11.10 5.28 -3.29
CA GLU A 147 11.20 5.66 -4.70
C GLU A 147 10.53 7.01 -5.00
N LEU A 148 9.48 7.38 -4.26
CA LEU A 148 8.84 8.69 -4.33
C LEU A 148 9.56 9.78 -3.52
N GLY A 149 10.62 9.42 -2.79
CA GLY A 149 11.35 10.34 -1.92
C GLY A 149 12.09 11.43 -2.68
N ALA A 150 12.36 12.55 -2.01
CA ALA A 150 12.95 13.73 -2.64
C ALA A 150 14.27 13.45 -3.39
N GLU A 151 15.12 12.60 -2.81
CA GLU A 151 16.41 12.22 -3.38
C GLU A 151 16.28 11.42 -4.66
N LYS A 152 15.22 10.61 -4.81
CA LYS A 152 14.94 9.85 -6.03
C LYS A 152 14.31 10.75 -7.07
N LEU A 153 13.29 11.54 -6.71
CA LEU A 153 12.61 12.41 -7.65
C LEU A 153 13.53 13.48 -8.26
N ARG A 154 14.41 14.11 -7.46
CA ARG A 154 15.34 15.15 -7.96
C ARG A 154 16.37 14.64 -8.97
N GLN A 155 16.55 13.32 -9.10
CA GLN A 155 17.43 12.72 -10.11
C GLN A 155 16.80 12.75 -11.51
N TYR A 156 15.47 12.80 -11.61
CA TYR A 156 14.72 12.63 -12.86
C TYR A 156 13.86 13.84 -13.24
N TRP A 157 13.52 14.68 -12.28
CA TRP A 157 12.55 15.76 -12.44
C TRP A 157 13.08 17.08 -11.88
N SER A 158 12.75 18.18 -12.55
CA SER A 158 12.95 19.53 -11.99
C SER A 158 11.87 19.85 -10.96
N LYS A 159 12.13 20.87 -10.13
CA LYS A 159 11.17 21.34 -9.12
C LYS A 159 9.88 21.85 -9.77
N GLU A 160 10.00 22.58 -10.87
CA GLU A 160 8.87 23.11 -11.63
C GLU A 160 8.03 21.99 -12.24
N GLU A 161 8.66 20.89 -12.66
CA GLU A 161 7.96 19.72 -13.18
C GLU A 161 7.19 18.99 -12.07
N ILE A 162 7.79 18.78 -10.90
CA ILE A 162 7.12 18.19 -9.75
C ILE A 162 5.91 19.03 -9.32
N LEU A 163 6.05 20.36 -9.24
CA LEU A 163 4.95 21.25 -8.88
C LEU A 163 3.78 21.23 -9.88
N ARG A 164 4.03 20.86 -11.13
CA ARG A 164 3.01 20.76 -12.20
C ARG A 164 2.47 19.36 -12.36
N MET A 165 3.09 18.36 -11.72
CA MET A 165 2.67 16.97 -11.84
C MET A 165 1.32 16.82 -11.13
N GLN A 166 0.25 16.65 -11.91
CA GLN A 166 -1.06 16.36 -11.34
C GLN A 166 -1.06 14.91 -10.85
N MET A 167 -1.29 14.72 -9.55
CA MET A 167 -1.43 13.42 -8.91
C MET A 167 -2.65 13.32 -8.00
#